data_AF-A0AA82N828-F1
#
_entry.id   AF-A0AA82N828-F1
#
_cell.length_a   1.000
_cell.length_b   1.000
_cell.length_c   1.000
_cell.angle_alpha   90.00
_cell.angle_beta   90.00
_cell.angle_gamma   90.00
#
_symmetry.space_group_name_H-M   'P 1'
#
loop_
_entity.id
_entity.type
_entity.pdbx_description
1 polymer ?
#
loop_
_entity_poly.entity_id
_entity_poly.type
_entity_poly.pdbx_seq_one_letter_code
_entity_poly.pdbx_strand_id
1 'polypeptide(L)'
;MRYNFSPSLWILVYVIFVWLYKRFNCNDYCERPDLYNYEIVIIENDTYRYSIHYKYSMRIQRNQSQPVPSEHFISKIYDKYDILPGFSFSYYGSHVRRIQSYHDAELVYDVGYSHIGNIYNYVVNYNNLETYVIRGKVTATMTSLIQPNGKVSFYYDNIPTEIEEYKVRSKIRGLINCEGGRKKHEISVPAKWIKSGSLVVFEAIREICSQYNTNETCQNAEISILTCFWCEKKEKCIISNLQDTHDCRVEKNSNVNDLNISTTMEHSKTTSGITEVQNRTTRTTEENKQHKSHWYLYVVIPLVASLFLICIGCIIWRWLLRRKRSNE
;
A
#
# COMPACT_ATOMS: atom_id res chain seq x y z
N MET A 1 -32.19 38.92 -17.40
CA MET A 1 -32.07 37.65 -18.15
C MET A 1 -31.87 36.52 -17.16
N ARG A 2 -32.86 35.65 -16.96
CA ARG A 2 -32.62 34.35 -16.31
C ARG A 2 -31.84 33.51 -17.32
N TYR A 3 -30.56 33.22 -17.03
CA TYR A 3 -29.81 32.25 -17.82
C TYR A 3 -30.37 30.87 -17.52
N ASN A 4 -31.23 30.38 -18.40
CA ASN A 4 -31.64 28.98 -18.39
C ASN A 4 -30.46 28.17 -18.90
N PHE A 5 -29.64 27.66 -17.99
CA PHE A 5 -28.69 26.61 -18.33
C PHE A 5 -29.48 25.43 -18.91
N SER A 6 -29.06 24.94 -20.07
CA SER A 6 -29.62 23.72 -20.64
C SER A 6 -29.51 22.58 -19.61
N PRO A 7 -30.58 21.78 -19.38
CA PRO A 7 -30.54 20.62 -18.50
C PRO A 7 -29.35 19.68 -18.77
N SER A 8 -28.90 19.59 -20.04
CA SER A 8 -27.74 18.78 -20.43
C SER A 8 -26.42 19.25 -19.81
N LEU A 9 -26.25 20.55 -19.57
CA LEU A 9 -25.03 21.10 -18.97
C LEU A 9 -24.96 20.80 -17.47
N TRP A 10 -26.11 20.81 -16.78
CA TRP A 10 -26.20 20.43 -15.37
C TRP A 10 -25.86 18.96 -15.14
N ILE A 11 -26.28 18.07 -16.05
CA ILE A 11 -25.94 16.64 -15.98
C ILE A 11 -24.42 16.47 -16.08
N LEU A 12 -23.75 17.17 -17.01
CA LEU A 12 -22.31 17.02 -17.21
C LEU A 12 -21.50 17.55 -16.02
N VAL A 13 -21.91 18.69 -15.47
CA VAL A 13 -21.32 19.25 -14.24
C VAL A 13 -21.53 18.30 -13.06
N TYR A 14 -22.75 17.78 -12.88
CA TYR A 14 -23.06 16.81 -11.83
C TYR A 14 -22.23 15.52 -11.97
N VAL A 15 -22.09 14.98 -13.19
CA VAL A 15 -21.26 13.79 -13.45
C VAL A 15 -19.79 14.06 -13.10
N ILE A 16 -19.24 15.22 -13.44
CA ILE A 16 -17.85 15.57 -13.05
C ILE A 16 -17.70 15.63 -11.53
N PHE A 17 -18.61 16.31 -10.83
CA PHE A 17 -18.55 16.41 -9.37
C PHE A 17 -18.74 15.06 -8.69
N VAL A 18 -19.73 14.27 -9.09
CA VAL A 18 -20.00 12.94 -8.52
C VAL A 18 -18.86 11.98 -8.83
N TRP A 19 -18.29 12.02 -10.04
CA TRP A 19 -17.20 11.13 -10.41
C TRP A 19 -15.91 11.46 -9.67
N LEU A 20 -15.58 12.75 -9.53
CA LEU A 20 -14.47 13.19 -8.69
C LEU A 20 -14.71 12.80 -7.23
N TYR A 21 -15.91 13.06 -6.69
CA TYR A 21 -16.29 12.70 -5.32
C TYR A 21 -16.14 11.19 -5.07
N LYS A 22 -16.70 10.36 -5.95
CA LYS A 22 -16.65 8.90 -5.83
C LYS A 22 -15.22 8.37 -5.95
N ARG A 23 -14.41 8.94 -6.84
CA ARG A 23 -13.00 8.54 -7.02
C ARG A 23 -12.14 8.87 -5.80
N PHE A 24 -12.42 9.96 -5.09
CA PHE A 24 -11.67 10.32 -3.89
C PHE A 24 -12.17 9.61 -2.62
N ASN A 25 -13.42 9.14 -2.57
CA ASN A 25 -14.02 8.59 -1.35
C ASN A 25 -14.19 7.07 -1.31
N CYS A 26 -14.08 6.35 -2.43
CA CYS A 26 -14.25 4.89 -2.43
C CYS A 26 -12.95 4.16 -2.03
N ASN A 27 -12.54 4.29 -0.77
CA ASN A 27 -11.70 3.26 -0.18
C ASN A 27 -12.63 2.22 0.45
N ASP A 28 -12.55 0.97 0.00
CA ASP A 28 -13.30 -0.18 0.52
C ASP A 28 -13.22 -0.30 2.05
N TYR A 29 -12.10 0.09 2.64
CA TYR A 29 -11.91 0.24 4.08
C TYR A 29 -12.95 1.12 4.79
N CYS A 30 -13.48 2.13 4.08
CA CYS A 30 -14.47 3.04 4.63
C CYS A 30 -15.84 2.38 4.74
N GLU A 31 -16.20 1.53 3.77
CA GLU A 31 -17.47 0.81 3.67
C GLU A 31 -17.47 -0.49 4.49
N ARG A 32 -16.30 -1.09 4.70
CA ARG A 32 -16.13 -2.40 5.34
C ARG A 32 -15.36 -2.31 6.65
N PRO A 33 -16.06 -2.15 7.79
CA PRO A 33 -15.41 -2.02 9.09
C PRO A 33 -14.65 -3.28 9.52
N ASP A 34 -14.98 -4.44 8.96
CA ASP A 34 -14.26 -5.72 9.13
C ASP A 34 -12.82 -5.66 8.62
N LEU A 35 -12.50 -4.79 7.66
CA LEU A 35 -11.14 -4.59 7.17
C LEU A 35 -10.19 -3.99 8.22
N TYR A 36 -10.73 -3.45 9.33
CA TYR A 36 -9.94 -2.84 10.39
C TYR A 36 -8.97 -3.83 11.05
N ASN A 37 -9.43 -5.06 11.32
CA ASN A 37 -8.64 -6.15 11.93
C ASN A 37 -8.36 -7.28 10.93
N TYR A 38 -8.43 -7.00 9.64
CA TYR A 38 -8.25 -8.02 8.62
C TYR A 38 -6.81 -8.52 8.63
N GLU A 39 -6.65 -9.72 9.20
CA GLU A 39 -5.45 -10.52 9.12
C GLU A 39 -5.85 -11.94 8.73
N ILE A 40 -5.23 -12.46 7.69
CA ILE A 40 -5.28 -13.88 7.33
C ILE A 40 -3.88 -14.44 7.47
N VAL A 41 -3.65 -15.29 8.47
CA VAL A 41 -2.41 -16.05 8.60
C VAL A 41 -2.47 -17.23 7.64
N ILE A 42 -1.59 -17.25 6.65
CA ILE A 42 -1.56 -18.31 5.62
C ILE A 42 -0.67 -19.46 6.09
N ILE A 43 0.51 -19.15 6.63
CA ILE A 43 1.48 -20.12 7.12
C ILE A 43 2.11 -19.56 8.38
N GLU A 44 2.23 -20.40 9.41
CA GLU A 44 2.98 -20.08 10.61
C GLU A 44 3.64 -21.34 11.18
N ASN A 45 4.93 -21.23 11.50
CA ASN A 45 5.70 -22.20 12.27
C ASN A 45 6.65 -21.45 13.23
N ASP A 46 7.59 -22.14 13.87
CA ASP A 46 8.49 -21.53 14.86
C ASP A 46 9.50 -20.53 14.29
N THR A 47 9.73 -20.55 12.97
CA THR A 47 10.78 -19.77 12.29
C THR A 47 10.25 -18.86 11.19
N TYR A 48 9.01 -19.09 10.74
CA TYR A 48 8.42 -18.43 9.59
C TYR A 48 6.95 -18.11 9.84
N ARG A 49 6.52 -16.90 9.48
CA ARG A 49 5.11 -16.53 9.38
C ARG A 49 4.85 -15.73 8.12
N TYR A 50 3.76 -16.03 7.45
CA TYR A 50 3.24 -15.23 6.35
C TYR A 50 1.77 -14.92 6.61
N SER A 51 1.44 -13.64 6.70
CA SER A 51 0.06 -13.19 6.83
C SER A 51 -0.28 -12.06 5.87
N ILE A 52 -1.56 -11.98 5.53
CA ILE A 52 -2.13 -10.99 4.63
C ILE A 52 -2.99 -10.03 5.45
N HIS A 53 -2.80 -8.76 5.21
CA HIS A 53 -3.48 -7.64 5.83
C HIS A 53 -4.09 -6.74 4.77
N TYR A 54 -4.84 -5.73 5.18
CA TYR A 54 -5.40 -4.78 4.24
C TYR A 54 -4.28 -4.04 3.46
N LYS A 55 -4.25 -4.22 2.13
CA LYS A 55 -3.23 -3.74 1.18
C LYS A 55 -1.79 -4.21 1.38
N TYR A 56 -1.50 -5.09 2.34
CA TYR A 56 -0.13 -5.51 2.65
C TYR A 56 -0.04 -6.99 2.96
N SER A 57 1.07 -7.61 2.57
CA SER A 57 1.49 -8.90 3.08
C SER A 57 2.62 -8.66 4.09
N MET A 58 2.65 -9.48 5.13
CA MET A 58 3.69 -9.48 6.13
C MET A 58 4.37 -10.85 6.12
N ARG A 59 5.68 -10.85 5.90
CA ARG A 59 6.53 -12.03 6.03
C ARG A 59 7.45 -11.84 7.23
N ILE A 60 7.54 -12.86 8.08
CA ILE A 60 8.44 -12.89 9.22
C ILE A 60 9.34 -14.12 9.08
N GLN A 61 10.65 -13.92 9.25
CA GLN A 61 11.66 -14.97 9.22
C GLN A 61 12.59 -14.81 10.42
N ARG A 62 12.86 -15.90 11.15
CA ARG A 62 13.89 -15.94 12.19
C ARG A 62 15.24 -16.37 11.64
N ASN A 63 16.28 -16.20 12.47
CA ASN A 63 17.66 -16.57 12.18
C ASN A 63 18.19 -15.96 10.87
N GLN A 64 17.75 -14.73 10.57
CA GLN A 64 18.26 -13.96 9.46
C GLN A 64 19.50 -13.19 9.89
N SER A 65 20.45 -13.03 8.98
CA SER A 65 21.53 -12.07 9.16
C SER A 65 20.99 -10.64 9.06
N GLN A 66 21.71 -9.70 9.68
CA GLN A 66 21.40 -8.28 9.50
C GLN A 66 21.41 -7.95 8.01
N PRO A 67 20.35 -7.32 7.48
CA PRO A 67 20.36 -6.89 6.10
C PRO A 67 21.52 -5.91 5.94
N VAL A 68 22.52 -6.28 5.13
CA VAL A 68 23.72 -5.47 4.92
C VAL A 68 23.27 -4.17 4.27
N PRO A 69 23.35 -3.04 4.98
CA PRO A 69 22.94 -1.78 4.42
C PRO A 69 23.98 -1.40 3.36
N SER A 70 23.61 -1.31 2.07
CA SER A 70 24.50 -0.77 1.03
C SER A 70 24.99 0.61 1.47
N GLU A 71 26.30 0.86 1.45
CA GLU A 71 27.14 1.85 2.16
C GLU A 71 26.68 3.32 2.37
N HIS A 72 25.41 3.69 2.24
CA HIS A 72 24.88 5.06 2.40
C HIS A 72 23.72 5.12 3.41
N PHE A 73 23.87 4.44 4.55
CA PHE A 73 22.90 4.56 5.63
C PHE A 73 23.25 5.77 6.49
N ILE A 74 22.31 6.71 6.57
CA ILE A 74 22.37 7.80 7.54
C ILE A 74 22.17 7.16 8.92
N SER A 75 23.29 6.75 9.54
CA SER A 75 23.27 6.20 10.88
C SER A 75 23.08 7.33 11.88
N LYS A 76 22.02 7.24 12.69
CA LYS A 76 21.71 8.11 13.85
C LYS A 76 21.32 9.54 13.47
N ILE A 77 20.03 9.80 13.54
CA ILE A 77 19.49 11.16 13.44
C ILE A 77 18.87 11.46 14.80
N TYR A 78 19.55 12.31 15.58
CA TYR A 78 19.03 12.82 16.84
C TYR A 78 17.94 13.88 16.64
N ASP A 79 17.78 14.36 15.41
CA ASP A 79 16.84 15.40 15.06
C ASP A 79 15.84 14.94 14.01
N LYS A 80 14.82 15.76 13.79
CA LYS A 80 13.90 15.58 12.68
C LYS A 80 14.67 15.67 11.35
N TYR A 81 14.56 14.67 10.50
CA TYR A 81 15.14 14.69 9.16
C TYR A 81 14.14 14.28 8.09
N ASP A 82 14.30 14.89 6.92
CA ASP A 82 13.44 14.70 5.77
C ASP A 82 14.13 13.87 4.70
N ILE A 83 13.51 12.74 4.38
CA ILE A 83 13.95 11.82 3.35
C ILE A 83 13.03 12.00 2.14
N LEU A 84 13.63 12.28 0.97
CA LEU A 84 12.97 12.23 -0.32
C LEU A 84 13.39 10.92 -1.00
N PRO A 85 12.51 9.91 -1.09
CA PRO A 85 12.86 8.64 -1.73
C PRO A 85 13.31 8.89 -3.18
N GLY A 86 14.51 8.41 -3.53
CA GLY A 86 15.02 8.45 -4.91
C GLY A 86 14.34 7.47 -5.87
N PHE A 87 13.26 6.83 -5.43
CA PHE A 87 12.54 5.77 -6.12
C PHE A 87 11.03 5.92 -5.88
N SER A 88 10.22 5.30 -6.74
CA SER A 88 8.76 5.30 -6.58
C SER A 88 8.36 4.36 -5.45
N PHE A 89 7.71 4.90 -4.42
CA PHE A 89 7.21 4.16 -3.27
C PHE A 89 5.72 4.46 -3.06
N SER A 90 4.93 3.43 -2.77
CA SER A 90 3.51 3.58 -2.44
C SER A 90 3.24 3.11 -1.02
N TYR A 91 2.49 3.88 -0.26
CA TYR A 91 2.09 3.57 1.11
C TYR A 91 0.57 3.63 1.23
N TYR A 92 -0.07 2.51 1.58
CA TYR A 92 -1.54 2.36 1.59
C TYR A 92 -2.24 2.73 0.26
N GLY A 93 -1.52 2.60 -0.85
CA GLY A 93 -1.99 2.95 -2.20
C GLY A 93 -1.71 4.40 -2.60
N SER A 94 -1.22 5.25 -1.69
CA SER A 94 -0.82 6.62 -1.99
C SER A 94 0.65 6.69 -2.36
N HIS A 95 1.00 7.46 -3.39
CA HIS A 95 2.40 7.68 -3.78
C HIS A 95 3.11 8.54 -2.74
N VAL A 96 4.23 8.04 -2.21
CA VAL A 96 5.02 8.71 -1.17
C VAL A 96 5.99 9.67 -1.81
N ARG A 97 5.98 10.92 -1.33
CA ARG A 97 6.93 11.95 -1.76
C ARG A 97 8.02 12.21 -0.72
N ARG A 98 7.67 12.13 0.55
CA ARG A 98 8.54 12.50 1.67
C ARG A 98 8.29 11.59 2.86
N ILE A 99 9.36 11.30 3.57
CA ILE A 99 9.33 10.59 4.84
C ILE A 99 10.06 11.46 5.87
N GLN A 100 9.44 11.74 7.01
CA GLN A 100 10.08 12.47 8.09
C GLN A 100 10.44 11.50 9.20
N SER A 101 11.72 11.37 9.51
CA SER A 101 12.18 10.53 10.60
C SER A 101 12.11 11.29 11.92
N TYR A 102 11.53 10.65 12.94
CA TYR A 102 11.56 11.04 14.34
C TYR A 102 12.18 9.90 15.16
N HIS A 103 12.49 10.15 16.44
CA HIS A 103 13.08 9.13 17.33
C HIS A 103 12.29 7.81 17.38
N ASP A 104 10.96 7.88 17.39
CA ASP A 104 10.11 6.71 17.64
C ASP A 104 9.28 6.28 16.40
N ALA A 105 9.34 7.06 15.32
CA ALA A 105 8.48 6.84 14.16
C ALA A 105 8.97 7.55 12.91
N GLU A 106 8.70 6.96 11.75
CA GLU A 106 8.81 7.62 10.46
C GLU A 106 7.42 8.06 9.98
N LEU A 107 7.22 9.37 9.79
CA LEU A 107 6.00 9.95 9.24
C LEU A 107 6.04 9.91 7.71
N VAL A 108 5.02 9.36 7.07
CA VAL A 108 4.94 9.19 5.62
C VAL A 108 3.99 10.24 5.03
N TYR A 109 4.45 10.94 3.99
CA TYR A 109 3.71 12.01 3.31
C TYR A 109 3.54 11.73 1.82
N ASP A 110 2.35 12.05 1.30
CA ASP A 110 2.05 11.93 -0.13
C ASP A 110 2.57 13.12 -0.96
N VAL A 111 2.27 13.09 -2.27
CA VAL A 111 2.65 14.14 -3.24
C VAL A 111 2.09 15.52 -2.86
N GLY A 112 0.90 15.56 -2.25
CA GLY A 112 0.25 16.77 -1.75
C GLY A 112 0.72 17.20 -0.37
N TYR A 113 1.78 16.59 0.16
CA TYR A 113 2.28 16.81 1.52
C TYR A 113 1.26 16.49 2.62
N SER A 114 0.26 15.68 2.31
CA SER A 114 -0.66 15.15 3.31
C SER A 114 0.00 14.00 4.04
N HIS A 115 -0.08 14.01 5.37
CA HIS A 115 0.36 12.90 6.20
C HIS A 115 -0.56 11.68 5.96
N ILE A 116 0.01 10.61 5.43
CA ILE A 116 -0.72 9.38 5.03
C ILE A 116 -0.45 8.20 5.95
N GLY A 117 0.46 8.32 6.92
CA GLY A 117 0.65 7.32 7.97
C GLY A 117 2.03 7.29 8.58
N ASN A 118 2.28 6.25 9.35
CA ASN A 118 3.42 6.13 10.23
C ASN A 118 4.03 4.74 10.15
N ILE A 119 5.35 4.67 10.14
CA ILE A 119 6.10 3.44 10.39
C ILE A 119 6.63 3.57 11.83
N TYR A 120 6.52 2.50 12.60
CA TYR A 120 6.95 2.44 13.99
C TYR A 120 7.83 1.20 14.18
N ASN A 121 8.99 1.38 14.80
CA ASN A 121 9.92 0.30 15.08
C ASN A 121 10.83 0.69 16.25
N TYR A 122 10.33 0.56 17.48
CA TYR A 122 10.99 1.10 18.66
C TYR A 122 10.72 0.26 19.92
N VAL A 123 11.56 0.48 20.94
CA VAL A 123 11.39 -0.07 22.29
C VAL A 123 10.90 1.04 23.22
N VAL A 124 9.68 0.90 23.74
CA VAL A 124 9.06 1.83 24.70
C VAL A 124 9.87 1.85 26.00
N ASN A 125 10.11 3.06 26.54
CA ASN A 125 10.80 3.31 27.81
C ASN A 125 12.27 2.85 27.86
N TYR A 126 12.91 2.63 26.72
CA TYR A 126 14.37 2.53 26.67
C TYR A 126 14.97 3.93 26.58
N ASN A 127 15.25 4.53 27.73
CA ASN A 127 15.88 5.86 27.83
C ASN A 127 17.32 5.90 27.25
N ASN A 128 17.85 4.78 26.73
CA ASN A 128 19.21 4.63 26.23
C ASN A 128 19.25 4.00 24.83
N LEU A 129 18.63 4.61 23.83
CA LEU A 129 19.18 4.52 22.46
C LEU A 129 20.40 5.45 22.38
N GLU A 130 21.39 5.18 23.23
CA GLU A 130 22.62 5.97 23.36
C GLU A 130 23.86 5.08 23.20
N THR A 131 24.72 5.59 22.34
CA THR A 131 26.06 5.18 21.93
C THR A 131 27.13 5.31 23.00
N TYR A 132 27.90 4.22 23.22
CA TYR A 132 29.25 4.11 23.85
C TYR A 132 29.38 4.70 25.29
N VAL A 133 29.76 3.95 26.33
CA VAL A 133 31.13 3.50 26.67
C VAL A 133 31.09 2.61 27.95
N ILE A 134 31.72 1.41 27.91
CA ILE A 134 32.30 0.60 29.01
C ILE A 134 31.36 -0.25 29.94
N ARG A 135 31.63 -1.57 29.93
CA ARG A 135 31.13 -2.70 30.78
C ARG A 135 29.70 -3.21 30.54
N GLY A 136 29.56 -4.09 29.53
CA GLY A 136 28.64 -5.25 29.57
C GLY A 136 27.17 -5.06 29.20
N LYS A 137 26.75 -3.88 28.70
CA LYS A 137 25.35 -3.59 28.38
C LYS A 137 25.03 -3.89 26.91
N VAL A 138 24.27 -4.96 26.66
CA VAL A 138 23.79 -5.35 25.32
C VAL A 138 22.83 -4.28 24.79
N THR A 139 23.19 -3.61 23.69
CA THR A 139 22.33 -2.61 23.04
C THR A 139 21.40 -3.28 22.04
N ALA A 140 20.11 -3.37 22.39
CA ALA A 140 19.06 -3.75 21.46
C ALA A 140 19.03 -2.79 20.26
N THR A 141 19.04 -3.34 19.05
CA THR A 141 19.00 -2.55 17.81
C THR A 141 17.78 -2.96 16.99
N MET A 142 16.92 -2.00 16.69
CA MET A 142 15.77 -2.17 15.80
C MET A 142 16.04 -1.33 14.54
N THR A 143 16.10 -1.98 13.39
CA THR A 143 16.42 -1.33 12.11
C THR A 143 15.18 -1.28 11.24
N SER A 144 14.78 -0.09 10.81
CA SER A 144 13.79 0.12 9.75
C SER A 144 14.48 0.32 8.41
N LEU A 145 14.05 -0.39 7.38
CA LEU A 145 14.57 -0.26 6.02
C LEU A 145 13.42 -0.07 5.03
N ILE A 146 13.53 0.93 4.16
CA ILE A 146 12.62 1.11 3.02
C ILE A 146 13.42 0.84 1.76
N GLN A 147 13.10 -0.26 1.08
CA GLN A 147 13.82 -0.73 -0.08
C GLN A 147 13.33 -0.02 -1.37
N PRO A 148 14.17 0.08 -2.42
CA PRO A 148 13.79 0.69 -3.70
C PRO A 148 12.59 0.05 -4.40
N ASN A 149 12.32 -1.22 -4.11
CA ASN A 149 11.15 -1.96 -4.61
C ASN A 149 9.85 -1.62 -3.84
N GLY A 150 9.92 -0.75 -2.84
CA GLY A 150 8.80 -0.34 -1.99
C GLY A 150 8.50 -1.26 -0.81
N LYS A 151 9.33 -2.28 -0.55
CA LYS A 151 9.21 -3.11 0.66
C LYS A 151 9.68 -2.33 1.89
N VAL A 152 8.95 -2.47 2.99
CA VAL A 152 9.37 -1.97 4.31
C VAL A 152 9.84 -3.16 5.12
N SER A 153 11.02 -3.09 5.74
CA SER A 153 11.58 -4.20 6.50
C SER A 153 11.99 -3.77 7.90
N PHE A 154 11.71 -4.60 8.89
CA PHE A 154 12.19 -4.44 10.26
C PHE A 154 13.15 -5.58 10.58
N TYR A 155 14.34 -5.24 11.06
CA TYR A 155 15.30 -6.21 11.56
C TYR A 155 15.57 -5.93 13.04
N TYR A 156 15.61 -7.00 13.84
CA TYR A 156 15.87 -6.90 15.27
C TYR A 156 17.16 -7.62 15.62
N ASP A 157 18.02 -6.93 16.34
CA ASP A 157 19.29 -7.46 16.82
C ASP A 157 19.45 -7.19 18.30
N ASN A 158 20.08 -8.11 19.02
CA ASN A 158 20.38 -7.96 20.44
C ASN A 158 19.16 -7.59 21.33
N ILE A 159 17.95 -8.02 20.94
CA ILE A 159 16.73 -7.87 21.74
C ILE A 159 16.79 -8.83 22.95
N PRO A 160 16.71 -8.34 24.19
CA PRO A 160 16.71 -9.18 25.38
C PRO A 160 15.53 -10.16 25.37
N THR A 161 15.77 -11.41 25.76
CA THR A 161 14.72 -12.44 25.82
C THR A 161 13.67 -12.19 26.90
N GLU A 162 14.03 -11.43 27.95
CA GLU A 162 13.19 -11.11 29.10
C GLU A 162 12.38 -9.81 28.93
N ILE A 163 12.44 -9.17 27.75
CA ILE A 163 11.71 -7.92 27.53
C ILE A 163 10.20 -8.16 27.54
N GLU A 164 9.48 -7.36 28.31
CA GLU A 164 8.02 -7.44 28.37
C GLU A 164 7.40 -7.05 27.01
N GLU A 165 6.41 -7.81 26.54
CA GLU A 165 5.83 -7.66 25.20
C GLU A 165 5.35 -6.23 24.88
N TYR A 166 4.80 -5.53 25.87
CA TYR A 166 4.28 -4.17 25.68
C TYR A 166 5.38 -3.13 25.44
N LYS A 167 6.65 -3.46 25.77
CA LYS A 167 7.81 -2.60 25.56
C LYS A 167 8.34 -2.66 24.14
N VAL A 168 8.06 -3.70 23.37
CA VAL A 168 8.52 -3.81 21.97
C VAL A 168 7.38 -3.49 21.02
N ARG A 169 7.57 -2.52 20.12
CA ARG A 169 6.53 -2.09 19.18
C ARG A 169 7.09 -1.91 17.79
N SER A 170 6.61 -2.76 16.88
CA SER A 170 6.87 -2.63 15.46
C SER A 170 5.56 -2.73 14.69
N LYS A 171 5.22 -1.70 13.91
CA LYS A 171 3.98 -1.67 13.13
C LYS A 171 4.03 -0.66 11.98
N ILE A 172 3.20 -0.90 10.97
CA ILE A 172 2.88 0.11 9.95
C ILE A 172 1.44 0.57 10.14
N ARG A 173 1.23 1.89 10.12
CA ARG A 173 -0.08 2.54 10.30
C ARG A 173 -0.41 3.35 9.06
N GLY A 174 -1.57 3.11 8.45
CA GLY A 174 -2.14 3.93 7.39
C GLY A 174 -3.18 4.91 7.91
N LEU A 175 -3.21 6.12 7.34
CA LEU A 175 -4.30 7.09 7.52
C LEU A 175 -5.14 7.11 6.25
N ILE A 176 -6.38 6.65 6.39
CA ILE A 176 -7.33 6.48 5.29
C ILE A 176 -8.40 7.55 5.41
N ASN A 177 -8.58 8.36 4.37
CA ASN A 177 -9.66 9.33 4.31
C ASN A 177 -10.99 8.61 4.00
N CYS A 178 -11.99 8.83 4.84
CA CYS A 178 -13.37 8.37 4.65
C CYS A 178 -14.34 9.55 4.77
N GLU A 179 -15.59 9.37 4.35
CA GLU A 179 -16.64 10.41 4.43
C GLU A 179 -16.87 10.94 5.86
N GLY A 180 -16.68 10.08 6.88
CA GLY A 180 -16.74 10.44 8.30
C GLY A 180 -15.42 10.92 8.91
N GLY A 181 -14.39 11.19 8.11
CA GLY A 181 -13.06 11.61 8.57
C GLY A 181 -11.97 10.56 8.37
N ARG A 182 -10.79 10.80 8.97
CA ARG A 182 -9.62 9.91 8.84
C ARG A 182 -9.75 8.69 9.73
N LYS A 183 -9.82 7.50 9.14
CA LYS A 183 -9.68 6.22 9.84
C LYS A 183 -8.21 5.79 9.88
N LYS A 184 -7.84 5.03 10.90
CA LYS A 184 -6.50 4.43 11.05
C LYS A 184 -6.60 2.95 10.72
N HIS A 185 -5.63 2.41 9.98
CA HIS A 185 -5.40 0.97 9.88
C HIS A 185 -4.01 0.67 10.42
N GLU A 186 -3.86 -0.41 11.19
CA GLU A 186 -2.59 -0.76 11.83
C GLU A 186 -2.27 -2.22 11.60
N ILE A 187 -1.06 -2.48 11.13
CA ILE A 187 -0.52 -3.83 10.98
C ILE A 187 0.65 -3.93 11.95
N SER A 188 0.43 -4.66 13.04
CA SER A 188 1.43 -4.84 14.10
C SER A 188 2.17 -6.16 13.96
N VAL A 189 3.48 -6.12 14.17
CA VAL A 189 4.28 -7.33 14.32
C VAL A 189 3.95 -7.94 15.68
N PRO A 190 3.52 -9.22 15.75
CA PRO A 190 3.21 -9.83 17.04
C PRO A 190 4.48 -9.89 17.90
N ALA A 191 4.39 -9.53 19.18
CA ALA A 191 5.54 -9.36 20.07
C ALA A 191 6.44 -10.61 20.14
N LYS A 192 5.85 -11.82 20.08
CA LYS A 192 6.59 -13.10 20.02
C LYS A 192 7.60 -13.21 18.87
N TRP A 193 7.44 -12.41 17.82
CA TRP A 193 8.32 -12.35 16.65
C TRP A 193 9.38 -11.25 16.71
N ILE A 194 9.29 -10.32 17.68
CA ILE A 194 10.27 -9.25 17.87
C ILE A 194 11.42 -9.80 18.73
N LYS A 195 12.25 -10.64 18.12
CA LYS A 195 13.42 -11.28 18.74
C LYS A 195 14.67 -11.08 17.88
N SER A 196 15.85 -11.11 18.51
CA SER A 196 17.14 -11.06 17.81
C SER A 196 17.20 -12.03 16.63
N GLY A 197 17.71 -11.55 15.50
CA GLY A 197 17.79 -12.30 14.25
C GLY A 197 16.47 -12.47 13.53
N SER A 198 15.40 -11.75 13.90
CA SER A 198 14.13 -11.80 13.16
C SER A 198 14.04 -10.64 12.16
N LEU A 199 13.65 -10.97 10.93
CA LEU A 199 13.37 -10.04 9.85
C LEU A 199 11.88 -10.06 9.55
N VAL A 200 11.25 -8.90 9.58
CA VAL A 200 9.89 -8.67 9.12
C VAL A 200 9.94 -7.90 7.82
N VAL A 201 9.15 -8.31 6.83
CA VAL A 201 9.03 -7.62 5.54
C VAL A 201 7.55 -7.37 5.27
N PHE A 202 7.20 -6.10 5.11
CA PHE A 202 5.92 -5.65 4.58
C PHE A 202 6.06 -5.38 3.09
N GLU A 203 5.15 -5.96 2.32
CA GLU A 203 5.08 -5.77 0.88
C GLU A 203 3.65 -5.38 0.51
N ALA A 204 3.51 -4.25 -0.17
CA ALA A 204 2.20 -3.81 -0.65
C ALA A 204 1.64 -4.89 -1.59
N ILE A 205 0.44 -5.38 -1.28
CA ILE A 205 -0.31 -6.29 -2.12
C ILE A 205 -0.77 -5.47 -3.32
N ARG A 206 0.03 -5.52 -4.38
CA ARG A 206 -0.49 -5.22 -5.71
C ARG A 206 -1.47 -6.33 -6.01
N GLU A 207 -2.72 -6.00 -6.27
CA GLU A 207 -3.66 -6.73 -7.14
C GLU A 207 -3.15 -8.11 -7.65
N ILE A 208 -2.94 -9.05 -6.72
CA ILE A 208 -2.05 -10.21 -6.95
C ILE A 208 -2.67 -11.10 -8.01
N CYS A 209 -3.98 -11.27 -7.89
CA CYS A 209 -4.77 -12.03 -8.82
C CYS A 209 -5.31 -11.16 -9.96
N SER A 210 -5.61 -9.88 -9.74
CA SER A 210 -6.25 -9.06 -10.78
C SER A 210 -5.31 -8.61 -11.91
N GLN A 211 -4.01 -8.87 -11.80
CA GLN A 211 -3.12 -8.85 -12.97
C GLN A 211 -3.51 -9.92 -14.03
N TYR A 212 -4.23 -10.96 -13.63
CA TYR A 212 -4.75 -11.99 -14.51
C TYR A 212 -6.17 -11.61 -14.94
N ASN A 213 -6.26 -11.11 -16.18
CA ASN A 213 -7.48 -10.56 -16.77
C ASN A 213 -8.31 -11.60 -17.54
N THR A 214 -7.89 -12.86 -17.57
CA THR A 214 -8.64 -13.95 -18.20
C THR A 214 -8.78 -15.12 -17.25
N ASN A 215 -9.84 -15.90 -17.41
CA ASN A 215 -10.07 -17.14 -16.65
C ASN A 215 -8.86 -18.08 -16.74
N GLU A 216 -8.33 -18.30 -17.93
CA GLU A 216 -7.16 -19.15 -18.16
C GLU A 216 -5.94 -18.67 -17.38
N THR A 217 -5.58 -17.39 -17.49
CA THR A 217 -4.43 -16.84 -16.77
C THR A 217 -4.64 -16.85 -15.25
N CYS A 218 -5.88 -16.73 -14.79
CA CYS A 218 -6.23 -16.73 -13.39
C CYS A 218 -6.14 -18.13 -12.77
N GLN A 219 -6.65 -19.15 -13.47
CA GLN A 219 -6.60 -20.54 -13.04
C GLN A 219 -5.17 -21.09 -13.08
N ASN A 220 -4.37 -20.65 -14.05
CA ASN A 220 -2.95 -21.03 -14.17
C ASN A 220 -2.01 -20.22 -13.25
N ALA A 221 -2.55 -19.27 -12.47
CA ALA A 221 -1.76 -18.47 -11.56
C ALA A 221 -1.36 -19.29 -10.31
N GLU A 222 -0.30 -20.08 -10.44
CA GLU A 222 0.36 -20.68 -9.29
C GLU A 222 1.29 -19.68 -8.63
N ILE A 223 0.73 -18.90 -7.71
CA ILE A 223 1.55 -18.23 -6.71
C ILE A 223 1.67 -19.23 -5.59
N SER A 224 2.89 -19.67 -5.28
CA SER A 224 3.22 -20.79 -4.39
C SER A 224 2.59 -20.74 -2.97
N ILE A 225 1.88 -19.69 -2.62
CA ILE A 225 1.27 -19.45 -1.32
C ILE A 225 -0.21 -19.02 -1.44
N LEU A 226 -0.69 -18.68 -2.65
CA LEU A 226 -2.03 -18.13 -2.88
C LEU A 226 -2.66 -18.70 -4.14
N THR A 227 -3.81 -19.36 -3.99
CA THR A 227 -4.67 -19.77 -5.10
C THR A 227 -5.55 -18.59 -5.53
N CYS A 228 -5.38 -18.18 -6.79
CA CYS A 228 -6.32 -17.29 -7.44
C CYS A 228 -7.48 -18.10 -8.05
N PHE A 229 -8.68 -17.54 -8.09
CA PHE A 229 -9.81 -18.12 -8.81
C PHE A 229 -10.56 -17.05 -9.58
N TRP A 230 -11.13 -17.46 -10.70
CA TRP A 230 -11.88 -16.57 -11.56
C TRP A 230 -13.29 -16.38 -11.02
N CYS A 231 -13.71 -15.13 -10.79
CA CYS A 231 -15.10 -14.82 -10.48
C CYS A 231 -15.81 -14.40 -11.77
N GLU A 232 -16.59 -15.31 -12.36
CA GLU A 232 -17.35 -15.05 -13.60
C GLU A 232 -18.26 -13.83 -13.46
N LYS A 233 -19.00 -13.73 -12.35
CA LYS A 233 -19.93 -12.61 -12.10
C LYS A 233 -19.26 -11.24 -12.10
N LYS A 234 -18.00 -11.16 -11.69
CA LYS A 234 -17.23 -9.91 -11.60
C LYS A 234 -16.20 -9.76 -12.71
N GLU A 235 -16.12 -10.73 -13.63
CA GLU A 235 -15.14 -10.82 -14.72
C GLU A 235 -13.70 -10.52 -14.27
N LYS A 236 -13.32 -11.02 -13.09
CA LYS A 236 -12.01 -10.73 -12.51
C LYS A 236 -11.49 -11.89 -11.67
N CYS A 237 -10.17 -11.97 -11.61
CA CYS A 237 -9.45 -12.94 -10.82
C CYS A 237 -9.30 -12.46 -9.36
N ILE A 238 -9.68 -13.30 -8.41
CA ILE A 238 -9.68 -12.99 -6.96
C ILE A 238 -8.99 -14.08 -6.15
N ILE A 239 -8.53 -13.75 -4.95
CA ILE A 239 -7.87 -14.72 -4.06
C ILE A 239 -8.94 -15.65 -3.45
N SER A 240 -8.73 -16.98 -3.51
CA SER A 240 -9.67 -18.01 -3.04
C SER A 240 -10.13 -17.86 -1.59
N ASN A 241 -9.29 -17.26 -0.76
CA ASN A 241 -9.51 -17.16 0.68
C ASN A 241 -10.21 -15.85 1.08
N LEU A 242 -10.57 -14.99 0.13
CA LEU A 242 -11.38 -13.80 0.43
C LEU A 242 -12.81 -14.24 0.77
N GLN A 243 -13.26 -13.91 1.98
CA GLN A 243 -14.65 -14.08 2.46
C GLN A 243 -15.69 -13.44 1.50
N ASP A 244 -15.24 -12.53 0.64
CA ASP A 244 -15.98 -11.90 -0.45
C ASP A 244 -16.43 -12.85 -1.58
N THR A 245 -16.14 -14.15 -1.42
CA THR A 245 -16.62 -15.25 -2.26
C THR A 245 -18.14 -15.44 -2.20
N HIS A 246 -18.87 -14.86 -1.24
CA HIS A 246 -20.32 -15.04 -1.17
C HIS A 246 -21.06 -14.60 -2.44
N ASP A 247 -20.55 -13.59 -3.14
CA ASP A 247 -21.17 -13.07 -4.36
C ASP A 247 -20.65 -13.75 -5.64
N CYS A 248 -19.56 -14.52 -5.52
CA CYS A 248 -18.91 -15.27 -6.61
C CYS A 248 -19.17 -16.79 -6.52
N ARG A 249 -19.77 -17.28 -5.43
CA ARG A 249 -20.25 -18.67 -5.33
C ARG A 249 -21.54 -18.82 -6.11
N VAL A 250 -21.40 -19.12 -7.40
CA VAL A 250 -22.47 -19.74 -8.18
C VAL A 250 -22.76 -21.10 -7.55
N GLU A 251 -24.06 -21.43 -7.39
CA GLU A 251 -24.55 -22.70 -6.87
C GLU A 251 -23.73 -23.86 -7.43
N LYS A 252 -22.92 -24.50 -6.58
CA LYS A 252 -22.24 -25.73 -6.94
C LYS A 252 -23.33 -26.78 -7.09
N ASN A 253 -23.73 -27.06 -8.34
CA ASN A 253 -24.49 -28.25 -8.67
C ASN A 253 -23.76 -29.44 -8.03
N SER A 254 -24.43 -30.06 -7.07
CA SER A 254 -23.98 -31.24 -6.35
C SER A 254 -23.90 -32.41 -7.32
N ASN A 255 -22.71 -32.68 -7.84
CA ASN A 255 -22.25 -33.96 -8.35
C ASN A 255 -20.82 -33.78 -8.85
N VAL A 256 -19.81 -34.08 -8.02
CA VAL A 256 -18.55 -34.77 -8.35
C VAL A 256 -17.69 -34.82 -7.08
N ASN A 257 -17.54 -36.06 -6.60
CA ASN A 257 -16.55 -36.67 -5.72
C ASN A 257 -15.38 -35.82 -5.16
N ASP A 258 -15.25 -35.88 -3.83
CA ASP A 258 -14.04 -36.17 -3.06
C ASP A 258 -12.67 -35.81 -3.68
N LEU A 259 -12.03 -34.78 -3.14
CA LEU A 259 -10.57 -34.74 -3.05
C LEU A 259 -10.15 -34.05 -1.75
N ASN A 260 -9.90 -34.89 -0.75
CA ASN A 260 -9.08 -34.58 0.41
C ASN A 260 -7.64 -34.35 -0.09
N ILE A 261 -7.21 -33.10 -0.22
CA ILE A 261 -5.81 -32.77 -0.49
C ILE A 261 -5.20 -32.27 0.81
N SER A 262 -4.69 -33.22 1.59
CA SER A 262 -3.64 -32.97 2.57
C SER A 262 -2.31 -32.99 1.81
N THR A 263 -1.85 -31.82 1.35
CA THR A 263 -0.49 -31.68 0.79
C THR A 263 0.44 -31.14 1.85
N THR A 264 1.25 -32.05 2.38
CA THR A 264 2.51 -31.80 3.07
C THR A 264 3.44 -31.03 2.12
N MET A 265 3.66 -29.73 2.36
CA MET A 265 4.60 -28.93 1.57
C MET A 265 6.01 -29.10 2.15
N GLU A 266 6.84 -29.92 1.49
CA GLU A 266 8.28 -29.95 1.74
C GLU A 266 8.94 -28.64 1.27
N HIS A 267 9.74 -28.06 2.16
CA HIS A 267 10.42 -26.80 1.97
C HIS A 267 11.73 -27.00 1.20
N SER A 268 11.70 -26.92 -0.13
CA SER A 268 12.94 -26.86 -0.92
C SER A 268 13.54 -25.44 -0.86
N LYS A 269 14.55 -25.26 -0.02
CA LYS A 269 15.47 -24.12 -0.07
C LYS A 269 16.20 -24.15 -1.43
N THR A 270 15.78 -23.33 -2.38
CA THR A 270 16.59 -23.07 -3.58
C THR A 270 17.05 -21.63 -3.59
N THR A 271 18.34 -21.49 -3.32
CA THR A 271 19.21 -20.36 -3.61
C THR A 271 19.12 -20.03 -5.10
N SER A 272 18.20 -19.15 -5.49
CA SER A 272 18.18 -18.56 -6.84
C SER A 272 17.73 -17.10 -6.73
N GLY A 273 18.62 -16.28 -6.16
CA GLY A 273 18.31 -14.90 -5.76
C GLY A 273 19.19 -13.82 -6.38
N ILE A 274 20.01 -14.12 -7.40
CA ILE A 274 21.01 -13.14 -7.90
C ILE A 274 20.82 -12.79 -9.38
N THR A 275 20.20 -13.64 -10.20
CA THR A 275 20.07 -13.40 -11.65
C THR A 275 18.77 -12.73 -12.11
N GLU A 276 17.71 -12.69 -11.29
CA GLU A 276 16.44 -12.03 -11.66
C GLU A 276 16.45 -10.50 -11.53
N VAL A 277 17.44 -9.93 -10.83
CA VAL A 277 17.48 -8.48 -10.54
C VAL A 277 17.77 -7.65 -11.80
N GLN A 278 18.43 -8.23 -12.81
CA GLN A 278 18.83 -7.47 -14.00
C GLN A 278 17.71 -7.32 -15.04
N ASN A 279 16.82 -8.32 -15.17
CA ASN A 279 15.68 -8.25 -16.10
C ASN A 279 14.47 -7.46 -15.55
N ARG A 280 14.41 -7.20 -14.24
CA ARG A 280 13.31 -6.44 -13.64
C ARG A 280 13.49 -4.92 -13.77
N THR A 281 14.73 -4.45 -13.88
CA THR A 281 15.09 -3.02 -13.93
C THR A 281 14.73 -2.34 -15.26
N THR A 282 14.74 -3.08 -16.37
CA THR A 282 14.28 -2.57 -17.67
C THR A 282 12.76 -2.37 -17.70
N ARG A 283 12.00 -3.27 -17.05
CA ARG A 283 10.54 -3.23 -17.04
C ARG A 283 9.96 -2.09 -16.19
N THR A 284 10.63 -1.71 -15.10
CA THR A 284 10.23 -0.55 -14.28
C THR A 284 10.39 0.80 -14.99
N THR A 285 11.24 0.90 -16.02
CA THR A 285 11.39 2.13 -16.80
C THR A 285 10.19 2.34 -17.75
N GLU A 286 9.60 1.27 -18.27
CA GLU A 286 8.38 1.34 -19.09
C GLU A 286 7.12 1.62 -18.26
N GLU A 287 6.96 0.97 -17.10
CA GLU A 287 5.80 1.20 -16.22
C GLU A 287 5.74 2.65 -15.71
N ASN A 288 6.89 3.28 -15.47
CA ASN A 288 6.96 4.67 -15.04
C ASN A 288 6.56 5.65 -16.17
N LYS A 289 6.73 5.27 -17.44
CA LYS A 289 6.17 6.03 -18.58
C LYS A 289 4.65 5.87 -18.66
N GLN A 290 4.12 4.67 -18.40
CA GLN A 290 2.69 4.41 -18.49
C GLN A 290 1.90 5.13 -17.38
N HIS A 291 2.42 5.18 -16.15
CA HIS A 291 1.77 5.92 -15.06
C HIS A 291 1.74 7.43 -15.31
N LYS A 292 2.80 8.00 -15.90
CA LYS A 292 2.83 9.41 -16.31
C LYS A 292 1.81 9.72 -17.42
N SER A 293 1.63 8.80 -18.38
CA SER A 293 0.63 8.92 -19.45
C SER A 293 -0.79 8.99 -18.88
N HIS A 294 -1.15 8.10 -17.95
CA HIS A 294 -2.48 8.10 -17.35
C HIS A 294 -2.74 9.40 -16.56
N TRP A 295 -1.75 9.91 -15.81
CA TRP A 295 -1.92 11.17 -15.10
C TRP A 295 -2.18 12.34 -16.06
N TYR A 296 -1.46 12.41 -17.18
CA TYR A 296 -1.68 13.44 -18.21
C TYR A 296 -3.08 13.35 -18.81
N LEU A 297 -3.51 12.15 -19.20
CA LEU A 297 -4.79 11.92 -19.87
C LEU A 297 -5.99 12.25 -18.97
N TYR A 298 -5.91 11.93 -17.67
CA TYR A 298 -7.04 12.12 -16.75
C TYR A 298 -7.03 13.45 -15.99
N VAL A 299 -5.88 14.13 -15.84
CA VAL A 299 -5.80 15.41 -15.11
C VAL A 299 -5.66 16.59 -16.06
N VAL A 300 -4.77 16.49 -17.05
CA VAL A 300 -4.48 17.62 -17.94
C VAL A 300 -5.61 17.84 -18.93
N ILE A 301 -6.19 16.78 -19.52
CA ILE A 301 -7.27 16.93 -20.51
C ILE A 301 -8.52 17.58 -19.89
N PRO A 302 -9.05 17.17 -18.73
CA PRO A 302 -10.20 17.85 -18.13
C PRO A 302 -9.90 19.28 -17.69
N LEU A 303 -8.67 19.56 -17.25
CA LEU A 303 -8.27 20.91 -16.84
C LEU A 303 -8.14 21.86 -18.05
N VAL A 304 -7.63 21.35 -19.17
CA VAL A 304 -7.62 22.09 -20.44
C VAL A 304 -9.04 22.29 -20.98
N ALA A 305 -9.89 21.26 -20.94
CA ALA A 305 -11.28 21.35 -21.35
C ALA A 305 -12.08 22.36 -20.49
N SER A 306 -11.85 22.41 -19.18
CA SER A 306 -12.50 23.39 -18.29
C SER A 306 -12.05 24.82 -18.57
N LEU A 307 -10.75 25.05 -18.85
CA LEU A 307 -10.24 26.34 -19.30
C LEU A 307 -10.90 26.79 -20.62
N PHE A 308 -11.05 25.89 -21.60
CA PHE A 308 -11.74 26.21 -22.86
C PHE A 308 -13.20 26.59 -22.63
N LEU A 309 -13.93 25.86 -21.78
CA LEU A 309 -15.32 26.20 -21.44
C LEU A 309 -15.44 27.57 -20.76
N ILE A 310 -14.52 27.90 -19.86
CA ILE A 310 -14.45 29.23 -19.22
C ILE A 310 -14.17 30.31 -20.26
N CYS A 311 -13.20 30.10 -21.16
CA CYS A 311 -12.88 31.05 -22.22
C CYS A 311 -14.06 31.29 -23.16
N ILE A 312 -14.75 30.23 -23.61
CA ILE A 312 -15.94 30.34 -24.47
C ILE A 312 -17.05 31.10 -23.72
N GLY A 313 -17.26 30.79 -22.43
CA GLY A 313 -18.20 31.53 -21.58
C GLY A 313 -17.87 33.01 -21.48
N CYS A 314 -16.60 33.38 -21.30
CA CYS A 314 -16.14 34.77 -21.27
C CYS A 314 -16.34 35.49 -22.61
N ILE A 315 -16.11 34.83 -23.74
CA ILE A 315 -16.32 35.39 -25.08
C ILE A 315 -17.81 35.66 -25.32
N ILE A 316 -18.67 34.68 -25.02
CA ILE A 316 -20.13 34.82 -25.16
C ILE A 316 -20.65 35.92 -24.23
N TRP A 317 -20.17 35.96 -22.99
CA TRP A 317 -20.53 37.01 -22.03
C TRP A 317 -20.14 38.40 -22.55
N ARG A 318 -18.90 38.58 -23.03
CA ARG A 318 -18.45 39.86 -23.64
C ARG A 318 -19.27 40.23 -24.86
N TRP A 319 -19.65 39.26 -25.69
CA TRP A 319 -20.47 39.50 -26.89
C TRP A 319 -21.89 39.98 -26.51
N LEU A 320 -22.52 39.33 -25.53
CA LEU A 320 -23.84 39.73 -25.03
C LEU A 320 -23.80 41.12 -24.36
N LEU A 321 -22.72 41.43 -23.64
CA LEU A 321 -22.55 42.73 -22.99
C LEU A 321 -22.41 43.88 -24.01
N ARG A 322 -21.74 43.62 -25.15
CA ARG A 322 -21.70 44.56 -26.28
C ARG A 322 -23.05 44.75 -26.94
N ARG A 323 -23.83 43.68 -27.13
CA ARG A 323 -25.15 43.74 -27.76
C ARG A 323 -26.14 44.58 -26.94
N LYS A 324 -26.07 44.51 -25.60
CA LYS A 324 -26.94 45.33 -24.74
C LYS A 324 -26.67 46.85 -24.90
N ARG A 325 -25.42 47.27 -25.10
CA ARG A 325 -25.06 48.68 -25.34
C ARG A 325 -25.47 49.22 -26.71
N SER A 326 -25.81 48.36 -27.67
CA SER A 326 -26.23 48.80 -29.01
C SER A 326 -27.74 49.06 -29.11
N ASN A 327 -28.51 48.67 -28.09
CA ASN A 327 -29.97 48.78 -28.07
C ASN A 327 -30.47 49.84 -27.08
N GLU A 328 -29.56 50.51 -26.37
CA GLU A 328 -29.76 51.79 -25.68
C GLU A 328 -29.17 52.88 -26.58
#